data_AF-T0ZLZ2-F1
#
_entry.id   AF-T0ZLZ2-F1
#
_cell.length_a   1.000
_cell.length_b   1.000
_cell.length_c   1.000
_cell.angle_alpha   90.00
_cell.angle_beta   90.00
_cell.angle_gamma   90.00
#
_symmetry.space_group_name_H-M   'P 1'
#
loop_
_entity.id
_entity.type
_entity.pdbx_description
1 polymer ?
#
loop_
_entity_poly.entity_id
_entity_poly.type
_entity_poly.pdbx_seq_one_letter_code
_entity_poly.pdbx_strand_id
1 'polypeptide(L)'
;MAAAAFASVIGGFSATGSLAGGGVGGVAFPLQTTILSDLVVPADRTRWFSYFTFIASIAAAGGSLWAGFIDLPTLFLIALVVSTVSVLVSIPIPIRPVERGRQPSARSREVIRRFTWTGVLNGFSQGLLTPFLIPFFVVVFALPRSEMAVYSTISSLIGTFALLAAPALERRWGFVRAIVGTRLVAAALAALMPFSPLAAALGIYFALPGLR
;
A
#
# COMPACT_ATOMS: atom_id res chain seq x y z
N MET A 1 8.37 15.99 -14.96
CA MET A 1 9.12 14.94 -14.23
C MET A 1 9.19 15.22 -12.75
N ALA A 2 9.59 16.42 -12.30
CA ALA A 2 9.65 16.76 -10.86
C ALA A 2 8.34 16.48 -10.10
N ALA A 3 7.18 16.84 -10.65
CA ALA A 3 5.89 16.55 -10.00
C ALA A 3 5.55 15.05 -9.90
N ALA A 4 5.99 14.22 -10.84
CA ALA A 4 5.76 12.78 -10.81
C ALA A 4 6.73 12.07 -9.84
N ALA A 5 7.98 12.53 -9.78
CA ALA A 5 8.95 12.11 -8.77
C ALA A 5 8.52 12.57 -7.37
N PHE A 6 7.97 13.77 -7.23
CA PHE A 6 7.40 14.27 -5.99
C PHE A 6 6.14 13.47 -5.60
N ALA A 7 5.29 13.10 -6.57
CA ALA A 7 4.13 12.25 -6.35
C ALA A 7 4.51 10.80 -5.99
N SER A 8 5.62 10.25 -6.51
CA SER A 8 6.12 8.93 -6.12
C SER A 8 6.81 8.97 -4.76
N VAL A 9 7.45 10.09 -4.41
CA VAL A 9 8.01 10.32 -3.08
C VAL A 9 6.91 10.49 -2.04
N ILE A 10 5.91 11.35 -2.25
CA ILE A 10 4.77 11.53 -1.33
C ILE A 10 3.86 10.31 -1.31
N GLY A 11 3.49 9.79 -2.48
CA GLY A 11 2.67 8.58 -2.61
C GLY A 11 3.37 7.35 -2.05
N GLY A 12 4.70 7.28 -2.13
CA GLY A 12 5.49 6.20 -1.55
C GLY A 12 5.82 6.38 -0.07
N PHE A 13 5.98 7.61 0.45
CA PHE A 13 5.97 7.89 1.88
C PHE A 13 4.62 7.54 2.49
N SER A 14 3.55 7.79 1.73
CA SER A 14 2.21 7.33 2.05
C SER A 14 2.02 5.83 1.87
N ALA A 15 2.72 5.14 0.95
CA ALA A 15 2.63 3.68 0.81
C ALA A 15 3.23 2.96 2.02
N THR A 16 4.34 3.50 2.56
CA THR A 16 4.88 3.12 3.88
C THR A 16 3.90 3.34 5.03
N GLY A 17 2.96 4.28 4.89
CA GLY A 17 1.84 4.48 5.81
C GLY A 17 0.58 3.68 5.46
N SER A 18 0.36 3.35 4.18
CA SER A 18 -0.92 2.81 3.66
C SER A 18 -1.16 1.38 4.10
N LEU A 19 -0.11 0.63 4.42
CA LEU A 19 -0.23 -0.64 5.11
C LEU A 19 0.47 -0.45 6.45
N ALA A 20 -0.25 -0.77 7.53
CA ALA A 20 0.37 -1.03 8.83
C ALA A 20 1.46 -2.13 8.78
N GLY A 21 1.68 -2.73 7.60
CA GLY A 21 2.75 -3.68 7.31
C GLY A 21 3.80 -3.23 6.29
N GLY A 22 3.99 -1.95 5.97
CA GLY A 22 5.24 -1.55 5.28
C GLY A 22 5.41 -2.13 3.88
N GLY A 23 4.38 -2.00 3.03
CA GLY A 23 4.47 -2.30 1.61
C GLY A 23 5.27 -1.23 0.86
N VAL A 24 6.59 -1.24 1.02
CA VAL A 24 7.62 -0.57 0.20
C VAL A 24 7.55 0.98 0.13
N GLY A 25 8.60 1.62 0.66
CA GLY A 25 8.71 3.07 0.73
C GLY A 25 9.12 3.76 -0.57
N GLY A 26 8.49 4.91 -0.83
CA GLY A 26 8.99 5.94 -1.74
C GLY A 26 9.30 5.44 -3.15
N VAL A 27 10.53 5.73 -3.59
CA VAL A 27 11.06 5.45 -4.94
C VAL A 27 11.38 3.96 -5.14
N ALA A 28 11.48 3.17 -4.06
CA ALA A 28 11.88 1.77 -4.16
C ALA A 28 10.83 0.92 -4.88
N PHE A 29 9.53 1.15 -4.64
CA PHE A 29 8.47 0.33 -5.26
C PHE A 29 8.41 0.48 -6.79
N PRO A 30 8.38 1.70 -7.37
CA PRO A 30 8.46 1.86 -8.82
C PRO A 30 9.71 1.22 -9.43
N LEU A 31 10.87 1.35 -8.76
CA LEU A 31 12.12 0.72 -9.21
C LEU A 31 12.03 -0.81 -9.19
N GLN A 32 11.54 -1.40 -8.10
CA GLN A 32 11.32 -2.84 -7.98
C GLN A 32 10.39 -3.37 -9.07
N THR A 33 9.27 -2.69 -9.32
CA THR A 33 8.34 -3.11 -10.37
C THR A 33 8.93 -3.01 -11.77
N THR A 34 9.81 -2.02 -12.00
CA THR A 34 10.51 -1.84 -13.28
C THR A 34 11.53 -2.96 -13.50
N ILE A 35 12.39 -3.20 -12.50
CA ILE A 35 13.39 -4.27 -12.54
C ILE A 35 12.72 -5.64 -12.72
N LEU A 36 11.63 -5.91 -11.99
CA LEU A 36 10.87 -7.15 -12.13
C LEU A 36 10.28 -7.30 -13.54
N SER A 37 9.80 -6.21 -14.14
CA SER A 37 9.27 -6.24 -15.52
C SER A 37 10.36 -6.51 -16.57
N ASP A 38 11.61 -6.13 -16.30
CA ASP A 38 12.76 -6.35 -17.18
C ASP A 38 13.33 -7.76 -17.08
N LEU A 39 13.20 -8.39 -15.91
CA LEU A 39 13.66 -9.77 -15.66
C LEU A 39 12.65 -10.83 -16.11
N VAL A 40 11.37 -10.47 -16.24
CA VAL A 40 10.27 -11.42 -16.51
C VAL A 40 9.69 -11.23 -17.93
N VAL A 41 9.51 -12.35 -18.63
CA VAL A 41 8.89 -12.42 -19.96
C VAL A 41 7.46 -11.85 -19.91
N PRO A 42 7.00 -11.06 -20.91
CA PRO A 42 5.69 -10.40 -20.88
C PRO A 42 4.50 -11.30 -20.52
N ALA A 43 4.51 -12.57 -20.96
CA ALA A 43 3.45 -13.54 -20.67
C ALA A 43 3.31 -13.88 -19.17
N ASP A 44 4.42 -13.88 -18.43
CA ASP A 44 4.45 -14.30 -17.01
C ASP A 44 4.46 -13.13 -16.03
N ARG A 45 4.53 -11.88 -16.52
CA ARG A 45 4.63 -10.68 -15.67
C ARG A 45 3.53 -10.62 -14.63
N THR A 46 2.27 -10.81 -15.03
CA THR A 46 1.13 -10.77 -14.10
C THR A 46 1.26 -11.80 -12.99
N ARG A 47 1.76 -13.01 -13.30
CA ARG A 47 1.96 -14.07 -12.32
C ARG A 47 3.02 -13.68 -11.29
N TRP A 48 4.18 -13.21 -11.74
CA TRP A 48 5.26 -12.79 -10.85
C TRP A 48 4.92 -11.54 -10.03
N PHE A 49 4.25 -10.55 -10.63
CA PHE A 49 3.72 -9.41 -9.88
C PHE A 49 2.73 -9.82 -8.80
N SER A 50 1.87 -10.81 -9.09
CA SER A 50 0.92 -11.34 -8.12
C SER A 50 1.62 -12.03 -6.95
N TYR A 51 2.60 -12.90 -7.22
CA TYR A 51 3.39 -13.53 -6.15
C TYR A 51 4.15 -12.52 -5.31
N PHE A 52 4.82 -11.56 -5.97
CA PHE A 52 5.56 -10.50 -5.27
C PHE A 52 4.65 -9.70 -4.34
N THR A 53 3.50 -9.25 -4.85
CA THR A 53 2.53 -8.46 -4.08
C THR A 53 1.93 -9.29 -2.94
N PHE A 54 1.62 -10.57 -3.18
CA PHE A 54 1.09 -11.46 -2.15
C PHE A 54 2.10 -11.69 -1.02
N ILE A 55 3.34 -12.04 -1.35
CA ILE A 55 4.41 -12.25 -0.35
C ILE A 55 4.65 -10.97 0.45
N ALA A 56 4.74 -9.82 -0.23
CA ALA A 56 4.89 -8.54 0.43
C ALA A 56 3.73 -8.23 1.39
N SER A 57 2.49 -8.56 1.00
CA SER A 57 1.30 -8.33 1.84
C SER A 57 1.22 -9.27 3.05
N ILE A 58 1.69 -10.51 2.92
CA ILE A 58 1.80 -11.43 4.05
C ILE A 58 2.91 -11.01 5.01
N ALA A 59 4.10 -10.65 4.49
CA ALA A 59 5.20 -10.13 5.30
C ALA A 59 4.77 -8.86 6.05
N ALA A 60 3.98 -8.01 5.38
CA ALA A 60 3.38 -6.82 5.95
C ALA A 60 2.44 -7.13 7.12
N ALA A 61 1.49 -8.05 6.93
CA ALA A 61 0.60 -8.49 8.00
C ALA A 61 1.40 -9.08 9.19
N GLY A 62 2.42 -9.88 8.92
CA GLY A 62 3.32 -10.44 9.94
C GLY A 62 4.08 -9.35 10.72
N GLY A 63 4.62 -8.34 10.03
CA GLY A 63 5.28 -7.21 10.69
C GLY A 63 4.35 -6.41 11.59
N SER A 64 3.09 -6.21 11.16
CA SER A 64 2.07 -5.59 11.99
C SER A 64 1.74 -6.40 13.23
N LEU A 65 1.75 -7.74 13.15
CA LEU A 65 1.53 -8.60 14.29
C LEU A 65 2.67 -8.47 15.30
N TRP A 66 3.92 -8.57 14.82
CA TRP A 66 5.11 -8.46 15.67
C TRP A 66 5.19 -7.12 16.41
N ALA A 67 4.72 -6.04 15.77
CA ALA A 67 4.68 -4.71 16.37
C ALA A 67 3.89 -4.62 17.69
N GLY A 68 2.96 -5.55 17.94
CA GLY A 68 2.17 -5.58 19.18
C GLY A 68 2.81 -6.36 20.33
N PHE A 69 3.79 -7.21 20.05
CA PHE A 69 4.33 -8.20 21.01
C PHE A 69 5.84 -8.07 21.24
N ILE A 70 6.56 -7.42 20.35
CA ILE A 70 8.00 -7.18 20.46
C ILE A 70 8.24 -5.73 20.87
N ASP A 71 9.25 -5.49 21.70
CA ASP A 71 9.65 -4.15 22.08
C ASP A 71 10.21 -3.35 20.88
N LEU A 72 10.04 -2.03 20.95
CA LEU A 72 10.37 -1.14 19.85
C LEU A 72 11.86 -1.20 19.42
N PRO A 73 12.85 -1.19 20.33
CA PRO A 73 14.25 -1.34 19.97
C PRO A 73 14.55 -2.64 19.20
N THR A 74 14.04 -3.77 19.66
CA THR A 74 14.23 -5.07 19.00
C THR A 74 13.59 -5.09 17.61
N LEU A 75 12.40 -4.51 17.44
CA LEU A 75 11.77 -4.37 16.12
C LEU A 75 12.61 -3.56 15.14
N PHE A 76 13.18 -2.43 15.58
CA PHE A 76 14.07 -1.63 14.74
C PHE A 76 15.35 -2.38 14.36
N LEU A 77 15.91 -3.17 15.29
CA LEU A 77 17.07 -4.01 15.00
C LEU A 77 16.75 -5.08 13.96
N ILE A 78 15.62 -5.78 14.11
CA ILE A 78 15.14 -6.77 13.13
C ILE A 78 14.95 -6.09 11.76
N ALA A 79 14.27 -4.94 11.72
CA ALA A 79 14.05 -4.20 10.49
C ALA A 79 15.38 -3.78 9.81
N LEU A 80 16.36 -3.34 10.60
CA LEU A 80 17.70 -2.99 10.11
C LEU A 80 18.42 -4.19 9.51
N VAL A 81 18.42 -5.33 10.21
CA VAL A 81 19.07 -6.57 9.75
C VAL A 81 18.41 -7.05 8.46
N VAL A 82 17.08 -7.16 8.44
CA VAL A 82 16.32 -7.60 7.25
C VAL A 82 16.55 -6.65 6.07
N SER A 83 16.53 -5.34 6.30
CA SER A 83 16.79 -4.35 5.25
C SER A 83 18.21 -4.44 4.71
N THR A 84 19.19 -4.63 5.59
CA THR A 84 20.61 -4.79 5.20
C THR A 84 20.80 -6.04 4.36
N VAL A 85 20.25 -7.18 4.80
CA VAL A 85 20.29 -8.44 4.04
C VAL A 85 19.59 -8.26 2.69
N SER A 86 18.43 -7.60 2.65
CA SER A 86 17.72 -7.32 1.40
C SER A 86 18.56 -6.52 0.42
N VAL A 87 19.33 -5.51 0.88
CA VAL A 87 20.25 -4.75 0.03
C VAL A 87 21.37 -5.65 -0.49
N LEU A 88 22.01 -6.42 0.38
CA LEU A 88 23.11 -7.32 0.01
C LEU A 88 22.68 -8.36 -1.03
N VAL A 89 21.50 -8.94 -0.88
CA VAL A 89 20.91 -9.90 -1.84
C VAL A 89 20.54 -9.23 -3.16
N SER A 90 20.26 -7.93 -3.16
CA SER A 90 19.88 -7.18 -4.37
C SER A 90 21.07 -6.73 -5.22
N ILE A 91 22.27 -6.60 -4.65
CA ILE A 91 23.51 -6.20 -5.37
C ILE A 91 23.78 -7.05 -6.63
N PRO A 92 23.72 -8.39 -6.60
CA PRO A 92 24.03 -9.21 -7.77
C PRO A 92 22.95 -9.19 -8.86
N ILE A 93 21.80 -8.53 -8.65
CA ILE A 93 20.71 -8.52 -9.62
C ILE A 93 21.11 -7.67 -10.84
N PRO A 94 21.18 -8.25 -12.05
CA PRO A 94 21.58 -7.51 -13.23
C PRO A 94 20.53 -6.47 -13.62
N ILE A 95 20.93 -5.21 -13.69
CA ILE A 95 20.09 -4.11 -14.14
C ILE A 95 20.38 -3.86 -15.62
N ARG A 96 19.36 -4.00 -16.48
CA ARG A 96 19.50 -3.67 -17.91
C ARG A 96 19.53 -2.14 -18.09
N PRO A 97 20.37 -1.61 -18.99
CA PRO A 97 20.35 -0.19 -19.30
C PRO A 97 18.97 0.22 -19.79
N VAL A 98 18.37 1.22 -19.15
CA VAL A 98 17.08 1.76 -19.56
C VAL A 98 17.28 2.61 -20.81
N GLU A 99 16.73 2.18 -21.94
CA GLU A 99 16.70 3.01 -23.14
C GLU A 99 15.94 4.31 -22.86
N ARG A 100 16.45 5.44 -23.36
CA ARG A 100 15.77 6.74 -23.20
C ARG A 100 14.39 6.66 -23.84
N GLY A 101 13.36 6.63 -22.99
CA GLY A 101 11.96 6.63 -23.42
C GLY A 101 11.62 7.85 -24.27
N ARG A 102 10.69 7.68 -25.22
CA ARG A 102 10.17 8.78 -26.05
C ARG A 102 9.46 9.81 -25.18
N GLN A 103 9.56 11.09 -25.56
CA GLN A 103 8.80 12.12 -24.86
C GLN A 103 7.29 11.85 -24.99
N PRO A 104 6.51 11.98 -23.90
CA PRO A 104 5.08 11.76 -23.96
C PRO A 104 4.40 12.82 -24.83
N SER A 105 3.46 12.35 -25.66
CA SER A 105 2.59 13.22 -26.49
C SER A 105 1.81 14.23 -25.64
N ALA A 106 1.30 15.30 -26.24
CA ALA A 106 0.48 16.29 -25.53
C ALA A 106 -0.73 15.67 -24.80
N ARG A 107 -1.43 14.73 -25.48
CA ARG A 107 -2.54 13.97 -24.90
C ARG A 107 -2.07 13.09 -23.73
N SER A 108 -0.92 12.41 -23.88
CA SER A 108 -0.33 11.62 -22.80
C SER A 108 0.08 12.48 -21.61
N ARG A 109 0.59 13.70 -21.84
CA ARG A 109 0.95 14.64 -20.77
C ARG A 109 -0.27 15.06 -19.94
N GLU A 110 -1.41 15.28 -20.59
CA GLU A 110 -2.64 15.60 -19.87
C GLU A 110 -3.10 14.43 -18.99
N VAL A 111 -3.11 13.21 -19.54
CA VAL A 111 -3.44 12.00 -18.78
C VAL A 111 -2.48 11.81 -17.61
N ILE A 112 -1.17 11.91 -17.85
CA ILE A 112 -0.13 11.83 -16.80
C ILE A 112 -0.37 12.90 -15.73
N ARG A 113 -0.71 14.14 -16.11
CA ARG A 113 -0.98 15.22 -15.15
C ARG A 113 -2.18 14.90 -14.27
N ARG A 114 -3.28 14.39 -14.84
CA ARG A 114 -4.48 13.97 -14.08
C ARG A 114 -4.13 12.83 -13.11
N PHE A 115 -3.44 11.79 -13.59
CA PHE A 115 -2.97 10.68 -12.76
C PHE A 115 -2.00 11.12 -11.65
N THR A 116 -1.13 12.09 -11.94
CA THR A 116 -0.21 12.65 -10.95
C THR A 116 -0.99 13.33 -9.84
N TRP A 117 -1.97 14.18 -10.17
CA TRP A 117 -2.79 14.85 -9.17
C TRP A 117 -3.62 13.88 -8.33
N THR A 118 -4.22 12.86 -8.95
CA THR A 118 -4.93 11.82 -8.19
C THR A 118 -3.98 11.04 -7.28
N GLY A 119 -2.75 10.77 -7.74
CA GLY A 119 -1.72 10.11 -6.94
C GLY A 119 -1.27 10.96 -5.75
N VAL A 120 -1.04 12.27 -5.95
CA VAL A 120 -0.70 13.22 -4.89
C VAL A 120 -1.81 13.30 -3.85
N LEU A 121 -3.07 13.47 -4.28
CA LEU A 121 -4.20 13.56 -3.36
C LEU A 121 -4.40 12.26 -2.57
N ASN A 122 -4.27 11.10 -3.24
CA ASN A 122 -4.37 9.80 -2.60
C ASN A 122 -3.23 9.60 -1.58
N GLY A 123 -2.00 9.88 -1.97
CA GLY A 123 -0.84 9.78 -1.08
C GLY A 123 -0.93 10.75 0.11
N PHE A 124 -1.32 12.00 -0.14
CA PHE A 124 -1.51 12.96 0.95
C PHE A 124 -2.58 12.50 1.94
N SER A 125 -3.74 12.05 1.43
CA SER A 125 -4.86 11.60 2.28
C SER A 125 -4.49 10.36 3.09
N GLN A 126 -3.84 9.37 2.46
CA GLN A 126 -3.41 8.15 3.15
C GLN A 126 -2.26 8.42 4.13
N GLY A 127 -1.31 9.29 3.78
CA GLY A 127 -0.22 9.70 4.66
C GLY A 127 -0.71 10.47 5.89
N LEU A 128 -1.81 11.22 5.76
CA LEU A 128 -2.42 11.92 6.88
C LEU A 128 -3.31 11.00 7.73
N LEU A 129 -4.08 10.09 7.14
CA LEU A 129 -5.06 9.30 7.89
C LEU A 129 -4.43 8.06 8.54
N THR A 130 -3.64 7.31 7.78
CA THR A 130 -3.25 5.95 8.18
C THR A 130 -2.40 5.87 9.46
N PRO A 131 -1.43 6.78 9.70
CA PRO A 131 -0.64 6.77 10.94
C PRO A 131 -1.47 6.99 12.20
N PHE A 132 -2.65 7.60 12.08
CA PHE A 132 -3.52 7.90 13.21
C PHE A 132 -4.61 6.85 13.43
N LEU A 133 -4.81 5.90 12.51
CA LEU A 133 -5.85 4.87 12.67
C LEU A 133 -5.61 4.03 13.92
N ILE A 134 -4.41 3.48 14.12
CA ILE A 134 -4.10 2.67 15.31
C ILE A 134 -4.13 3.53 16.59
N PRO A 135 -3.44 4.69 16.66
CA PRO A 135 -3.53 5.58 17.82
C PRO A 135 -4.96 6.01 18.18
N PHE A 136 -5.83 6.23 17.19
CA PHE A 136 -7.23 6.56 17.42
C PHE A 136 -7.93 5.48 18.25
N PHE A 137 -7.79 4.20 17.88
CA PHE A 137 -8.38 3.11 18.66
C PHE A 137 -7.78 2.95 20.05
N VAL A 138 -6.47 3.16 20.18
CA VAL A 138 -5.77 3.09 21.47
C VAL A 138 -6.22 4.21 22.41
N VAL A 139 -6.42 5.43 21.90
CA VAL A 139 -6.75 6.61 22.72
C VAL A 139 -8.25 6.71 22.97
N VAL A 140 -9.08 6.56 21.94
CA VAL A 140 -10.53 6.80 22.02
C VAL A 140 -11.28 5.60 22.60
N PHE A 141 -10.87 4.39 22.24
CA PHE A 141 -11.50 3.15 22.71
C PHE A 141 -10.69 2.42 23.79
N ALA A 142 -9.58 3.00 24.24
CA ALA A 142 -8.68 2.42 25.24
C ALA A 142 -8.19 1.00 24.89
N LEU A 143 -8.13 0.66 23.59
CA LEU A 143 -7.70 -0.67 23.17
C LEU A 143 -6.19 -0.85 23.39
N PRO A 144 -5.74 -1.99 23.93
CA PRO A 144 -4.33 -2.26 24.10
C PRO A 144 -3.64 -2.42 22.74
N ARG A 145 -2.35 -2.06 22.69
CA ARG A 145 -1.55 -2.12 21.45
C ARG A 145 -1.47 -3.54 20.87
N SER A 146 -1.45 -4.55 21.74
CA SER A 146 -1.44 -5.96 21.34
C SER A 146 -2.71 -6.38 20.59
N GLU A 147 -3.88 -5.93 21.02
CA GLU A 147 -5.14 -6.18 20.30
C GLU A 147 -5.17 -5.47 18.95
N MET A 148 -4.73 -4.21 18.91
CA MET A 148 -4.65 -3.46 17.65
C MET A 148 -3.66 -4.07 16.65
N ALA A 149 -2.58 -4.69 17.12
CA ALA A 149 -1.68 -5.45 16.26
C ALA A 149 -2.37 -6.67 15.62
N VAL A 150 -3.18 -7.41 16.40
CA VAL A 150 -4.00 -8.52 15.88
C VAL A 150 -5.04 -8.01 14.88
N TYR A 151 -5.78 -6.94 15.22
CA TYR A 151 -6.79 -6.36 14.33
C TYR A 151 -6.17 -5.81 13.04
N SER A 152 -5.03 -5.15 13.13
CA SER A 152 -4.30 -4.66 11.96
C SER A 152 -3.82 -5.80 11.06
N THR A 153 -3.38 -6.91 11.65
CA THR A 153 -3.01 -8.13 10.92
C THR A 153 -4.21 -8.70 10.18
N ILE A 154 -5.35 -8.87 10.86
CA ILE A 154 -6.60 -9.35 10.26
C ILE A 154 -7.05 -8.42 9.12
N SER A 155 -7.04 -7.11 9.36
CA SER A 155 -7.40 -6.08 8.38
C SER A 155 -6.51 -6.18 7.12
N SER A 156 -5.19 -6.36 7.32
CA SER A 156 -4.23 -6.51 6.23
C SER A 156 -4.46 -7.79 5.42
N LEU A 157 -4.78 -8.90 6.10
CA LEU A 157 -5.13 -10.16 5.44
C LEU A 157 -6.44 -10.02 4.64
N ILE A 158 -7.48 -9.40 5.21
CA ILE A 158 -8.73 -9.12 4.50
C ILE A 158 -8.46 -8.32 3.23
N GLY A 159 -7.64 -7.25 3.31
CA GLY A 159 -7.24 -6.48 2.14
C GLY A 159 -6.51 -7.32 1.09
N THR A 160 -5.60 -8.20 1.53
CA THR A 160 -4.86 -9.10 0.64
C THR A 160 -5.79 -10.04 -0.13
N PHE A 161 -6.78 -10.62 0.54
CA PHE A 161 -7.76 -11.50 -0.10
C PHE A 161 -8.79 -10.73 -0.92
N ALA A 162 -9.13 -9.50 -0.54
CA ALA A 162 -10.04 -8.65 -1.30
C ALA A 162 -9.50 -8.32 -2.70
N LEU A 163 -8.17 -8.26 -2.88
CA LEU A 163 -7.55 -8.10 -4.20
C LEU A 163 -7.94 -9.22 -5.18
N LEU A 164 -8.20 -10.44 -4.69
CA LEU A 164 -8.67 -11.54 -5.53
C LEU A 164 -10.09 -11.30 -6.08
N ALA A 165 -10.89 -10.47 -5.42
CA ALA A 165 -12.22 -10.09 -5.87
C ALA A 165 -12.22 -8.92 -6.86
N ALA A 166 -11.11 -8.17 -6.98
CA ALA A 166 -11.01 -7.00 -7.85
C ALA A 166 -11.32 -7.30 -9.33
N PRO A 167 -10.84 -8.41 -9.95
CA PRO A 167 -11.17 -8.72 -11.35
C PRO A 167 -12.67 -8.98 -11.57
N ALA A 168 -13.36 -9.57 -10.58
CA ALA A 168 -14.79 -9.82 -10.68
C ALA A 168 -15.59 -8.51 -10.59
N LEU A 169 -15.15 -7.57 -9.75
CA LEU A 169 -15.75 -6.24 -9.64
C LEU A 169 -15.55 -5.41 -10.92
N GLU A 170 -14.33 -5.43 -11.47
CA GLU A 170 -14.00 -4.73 -12.70
C GLU A 170 -14.83 -5.23 -13.90
N ARG A 171 -14.98 -6.55 -14.05
CA ARG A 171 -15.80 -7.14 -15.12
C ARG A 171 -17.28 -6.74 -15.04
N ARG A 172 -17.82 -6.53 -13.83
CA ARG A 172 -19.23 -6.17 -13.63
C ARG A 172 -19.50 -4.69 -13.82
N TRP A 173 -18.64 -3.81 -13.28
CA TRP A 173 -18.92 -2.37 -13.20
C TRP A 173 -18.06 -1.52 -14.14
N GLY A 174 -16.99 -2.09 -14.69
CA GLY A 174 -15.97 -1.38 -15.44
C GLY A 174 -14.96 -0.70 -14.51
N PHE A 175 -13.71 -0.62 -14.96
CA PHE A 175 -12.55 -0.15 -14.19
C PHE A 175 -12.79 1.19 -13.47
N VAL A 176 -13.25 2.21 -14.19
CA VAL A 176 -13.42 3.56 -13.63
C VAL A 176 -14.52 3.62 -12.57
N ARG A 177 -15.68 3.00 -12.82
CA ARG A 177 -16.81 3.02 -11.88
C ARG A 177 -16.51 2.17 -10.65
N ALA A 178 -15.82 1.04 -10.81
CA ALA A 178 -15.36 0.23 -9.70
C ALA A 178 -14.46 1.06 -8.77
N ILE A 179 -13.44 1.73 -9.30
CA ILE A 179 -12.52 2.57 -8.50
C ILE A 179 -13.26 3.73 -7.83
N VAL A 180 -14.04 4.51 -8.58
CA VAL A 180 -14.74 5.67 -8.01
C VAL A 180 -15.72 5.23 -6.93
N GLY A 181 -16.47 4.15 -7.16
CA GLY A 181 -17.44 3.62 -6.21
C GLY A 181 -16.77 3.14 -4.92
N THR A 182 -15.77 2.25 -5.01
CA THR A 182 -15.11 1.72 -3.81
C THR A 182 -14.40 2.81 -3.02
N ARG A 183 -13.80 3.80 -3.70
CA ARG A 183 -13.13 4.93 -3.05
C ARG A 183 -14.07 5.90 -2.37
N LEU A 184 -15.24 6.19 -2.96
CA LEU A 184 -16.26 7.01 -2.31
C LEU A 184 -16.81 6.33 -1.07
N VAL A 185 -17.07 5.01 -1.14
CA VAL A 185 -17.51 4.23 0.03
C VAL A 185 -16.42 4.23 1.11
N ALA A 186 -15.16 3.99 0.76
CA ALA A 186 -14.04 4.03 1.70
C ALA A 186 -13.92 5.40 2.38
N ALA A 187 -14.03 6.49 1.62
CA ALA A 187 -13.98 7.85 2.15
C ALA A 187 -15.15 8.15 3.10
N ALA A 188 -16.37 7.75 2.73
CA ALA A 188 -17.55 7.91 3.57
C ALA A 188 -17.43 7.12 4.88
N LEU A 189 -17.01 5.85 4.81
CA LEU A 189 -16.79 5.02 5.99
C LEU A 189 -15.69 5.59 6.89
N ALA A 190 -14.56 6.03 6.31
CA ALA A 190 -13.49 6.68 7.06
C ALA A 190 -13.95 7.96 7.77
N ALA A 191 -14.81 8.76 7.13
CA ALA A 191 -15.38 9.97 7.75
C ALA A 191 -16.38 9.66 8.87
N LEU A 192 -17.10 8.53 8.77
CA LEU A 192 -18.07 8.09 9.79
C LEU A 192 -17.41 7.34 10.95
N MET A 193 -16.21 6.79 10.76
CA MET A 193 -15.49 5.98 11.75
C MET A 193 -15.34 6.67 13.13
N PRO A 194 -14.97 7.96 13.23
CA PRO A 194 -14.78 8.62 14.53
C PRO A 194 -16.05 8.75 15.36
N PHE A 195 -17.22 8.72 14.70
CA PHE A 195 -18.53 8.88 15.32
C PHE A 195 -19.23 7.53 15.58
N SER A 196 -18.59 6.43 15.19
CA SER A 196 -19.17 5.09 15.25
C SER A 196 -18.87 4.42 16.60
N PRO A 197 -19.77 3.56 17.13
CA PRO A 197 -19.44 2.73 18.28
C PRO A 197 -18.32 1.73 17.94
N LEU A 198 -17.62 1.21 18.95
CA LEU A 198 -16.43 0.37 18.80
C LEU A 198 -16.59 -0.73 17.73
N ALA A 199 -17.67 -1.51 17.80
CA ALA A 199 -17.91 -2.60 16.87
C ALA A 199 -18.03 -2.13 15.40
N ALA A 200 -18.72 -1.01 15.17
CA ALA A 200 -18.86 -0.43 13.85
C ALA A 200 -17.54 0.21 13.37
N ALA A 201 -16.80 0.88 14.25
CA ALA A 201 -15.49 1.43 13.94
C ALA A 201 -14.49 0.34 13.55
N LEU A 202 -14.46 -0.80 14.26
CA LEU A 202 -13.65 -1.96 13.91
C LEU A 202 -14.10 -2.58 12.57
N GLY A 203 -15.40 -2.68 12.33
CA GLY A 203 -15.93 -3.14 11.04
C GLY A 203 -15.48 -2.26 9.87
N ILE A 204 -15.52 -0.94 10.05
CA ILE A 204 -14.97 0.03 9.09
C ILE A 204 -13.48 -0.22 8.90
N TYR A 205 -12.72 -0.32 10.00
CA TYR A 205 -11.28 -0.55 9.96
C TYR A 205 -10.89 -1.82 9.18
N PHE A 206 -11.67 -2.91 9.29
CA PHE A 206 -11.46 -4.14 8.53
C PHE A 206 -11.84 -4.02 7.05
N ALA A 207 -12.85 -3.20 6.72
CA ALA A 207 -13.31 -3.04 5.35
C ALA A 207 -12.42 -2.10 4.52
N LEU A 208 -11.81 -1.09 5.16
CA LEU A 208 -11.03 -0.05 4.48
C LEU A 208 -9.93 -0.61 3.54
N PRO A 209 -9.14 -1.64 3.91
CA PRO A 209 -8.16 -2.25 3.00
C PRO A 209 -8.72 -2.84 1.71
N GLY A 210 -9.93 -3.41 1.74
CA GLY A 210 -10.55 -4.02 0.55
C GLY A 210 -11.26 -3.01 -0.35
N LEU A 211 -11.56 -1.82 0.15
CA LEU A 211 -12.32 -0.79 -0.56
C LEU A 211 -11.43 0.28 -1.23
N ARG A 212 -10.12 0.20 -1.04
CA ARG A 212 -9.16 1.18 -1.58
C ARG A 212 -8.32 0.58 -2.69
#